data_AF-A0A813ZVF9-F1
#
_entry.id   AF-A0A813ZVF9-F1
#
_cell.length_a   1.000
_cell.length_b   1.000
_cell.length_c   1.000
_cell.angle_alpha   90.00
_cell.angle_beta   90.00
_cell.angle_gamma   90.00
#
_symmetry.space_group_name_H-M   'P 1'
#
loop_
_entity.id
_entity.type
_entity.pdbx_description
1 polymer ?
#
loop_
_entity_poly.entity_id
_entity_poly.type
_entity_poly.pdbx_seq_one_letter_code
_entity_poly.pdbx_strand_id
1 'polypeptide(L)'
;MEKSPFYNFIYCYATGQVNETWHLFNRNHQISPDFDCNSLSQDGIWYMQRWPLELINWPQFNSDRLDIQLNIPGECGGSPQSLQMLPPDERSIKKWNYGVYELDDGSGFREEDPTAYLISYWGMRYFKLLGE
;
A
#
# COMPACT_ATOMS: atom_id res chain seq x y z
N MET A 1 2.23 12.99 -1.77
CA MET A 1 1.54 11.72 -1.51
C MET A 1 2.58 10.62 -1.39
N GLU A 2 2.39 9.66 -0.49
CA GLU A 2 3.32 8.53 -0.38
C GLU A 2 3.22 7.67 -1.64
N LYS A 3 4.27 6.93 -1.98
CA LYS A 3 4.19 6.02 -3.11
C LYS A 3 3.50 4.68 -2.77
N SER A 4 2.93 4.54 -1.56
CA SER A 4 2.22 3.34 -1.11
C SER A 4 0.70 3.53 -1.30
N PRO A 5 0.04 2.75 -2.17
CA PRO A 5 -1.42 2.81 -2.36
C PRO A 5 -2.20 2.61 -1.07
N PHE A 6 -1.68 1.79 -0.15
CA PHE A 6 -2.29 1.53 1.15
C PHE A 6 -2.42 2.78 2.01
N TYR A 7 -1.34 3.54 2.17
CA TYR A 7 -1.35 4.76 2.99
C TYR A 7 -2.15 5.88 2.36
N ASN A 8 -2.04 5.99 1.05
CA ASN A 8 -2.79 6.95 0.25
C ASN A 8 -4.30 6.80 0.43
N PHE A 9 -4.73 5.55 0.42
CA PHE A 9 -6.08 5.14 0.70
C PHE A 9 -6.51 5.44 2.14
N ILE A 10 -5.73 5.06 3.16
CA ILE A 10 -6.02 5.38 4.57
C ILE A 10 -6.08 6.89 4.79
N TYR A 11 -5.21 7.65 4.13
CA TYR A 11 -5.22 9.11 4.19
C TYR A 11 -6.56 9.65 3.70
N CYS A 12 -7.00 9.25 2.51
CA CYS A 12 -8.27 9.66 1.93
C CYS A 12 -9.48 9.36 2.84
N TYR A 13 -9.40 8.29 3.64
CA TYR A 13 -10.40 8.00 4.67
C TYR A 13 -10.37 8.95 5.84
N ALA A 14 -9.20 9.12 6.45
CA ALA A 14 -9.01 10.01 7.58
C ALA A 14 -9.24 11.48 7.22
N THR A 15 -9.28 11.81 5.93
CA THR A 15 -9.57 13.16 5.44
C THR A 15 -11.02 13.39 5.06
N GLY A 16 -11.83 12.34 4.95
CA GLY A 16 -13.22 12.44 4.50
C GLY A 16 -13.37 12.83 3.03
N GLN A 17 -12.28 12.79 2.26
CA GLN A 17 -12.25 13.17 0.84
C GLN A 17 -12.82 12.09 -0.09
N VAL A 18 -13.26 10.96 0.47
CA VAL A 18 -13.90 9.85 -0.26
C VAL A 18 -15.41 9.93 -0.09
N ASN A 19 -16.16 9.83 -1.19
CA ASN A 19 -17.63 9.74 -1.22
C ASN A 19 -18.35 10.76 -0.30
N GLU A 20 -17.82 11.98 -0.23
CA GLU A 20 -18.39 13.08 0.55
C GLU A 20 -18.60 12.80 2.05
N THR A 21 -17.69 12.02 2.64
CA THR A 21 -17.72 11.60 4.04
C THR A 21 -17.25 12.68 5.02
N TRP A 22 -17.16 13.93 4.56
CA TRP A 22 -16.78 15.12 5.32
C TRP A 22 -17.50 15.27 6.66
N HIS A 23 -18.74 14.79 6.74
CA HIS A 23 -19.57 14.84 7.93
C HIS A 23 -19.08 13.93 9.07
N LEU A 24 -18.29 12.89 8.76
CA LEU A 24 -17.73 11.96 9.75
C LEU A 24 -16.48 12.50 10.43
N PHE A 25 -15.77 13.43 9.79
CA PHE A 25 -14.52 13.98 10.28
C PHE A 25 -14.64 15.51 10.32
N ASN A 26 -14.77 16.06 11.53
CA ASN A 26 -14.91 17.50 11.72
C ASN A 26 -13.63 18.22 11.24
N ARG A 27 -13.61 18.67 9.98
CA ARG A 27 -12.44 19.24 9.33
C ARG A 27 -12.64 20.66 8.84
N ASN A 28 -11.68 21.49 9.22
CA ASN A 28 -11.34 22.70 8.47
C ASN A 28 -10.47 22.28 7.27
N HIS A 29 -11.05 22.33 6.06
CA HIS A 29 -10.41 21.97 4.78
C HIS A 29 -9.10 22.71 4.46
N GLN A 30 -8.74 23.73 5.24
CA GLN A 30 -7.65 24.65 4.91
C GLN A 30 -6.24 24.08 5.11
N ILE A 31 -6.07 22.91 5.75
CA ILE A 31 -4.74 22.36 6.11
C ILE A 31 -4.33 21.16 5.24
N SER A 32 -5.27 20.47 4.59
CA SER A 32 -4.93 19.33 3.70
C SER A 32 -4.90 19.75 2.24
N PRO A 33 -3.87 19.37 1.46
CA PRO A 33 -3.93 19.47 0.02
C PRO A 33 -5.13 18.67 -0.53
N ASP A 34 -5.76 19.19 -1.58
CA ASP A 34 -6.77 18.45 -2.32
C ASP A 34 -6.08 17.41 -3.21
N PHE A 35 -6.28 16.13 -2.86
CA PHE A 35 -5.82 15.00 -3.66
C PHE A 35 -7.00 14.37 -4.39
N ASP A 36 -6.75 13.75 -5.55
CA ASP A 36 -7.78 12.98 -6.26
C ASP A 36 -8.03 11.64 -5.57
N CYS A 37 -8.80 11.68 -4.48
CA CYS A 37 -9.11 10.50 -3.69
C CYS A 37 -9.91 9.44 -4.45
N ASN A 38 -10.50 9.74 -5.61
CA ASN A 38 -11.12 8.73 -6.45
C ASN A 38 -10.05 7.84 -7.11
N SER A 39 -9.05 8.43 -7.76
CA SER A 39 -7.92 7.68 -8.33
C SER A 39 -7.18 6.87 -7.26
N LEU A 40 -6.96 7.48 -6.10
CA LEU A 40 -6.20 6.87 -5.01
C LEU A 40 -6.95 5.72 -4.32
N SER A 41 -8.28 5.82 -4.29
CA SER A 41 -9.13 4.72 -3.85
C SER A 41 -9.07 3.54 -4.82
N GLN A 42 -8.98 3.79 -6.14
CA GLN A 42 -8.79 2.72 -7.14
C GLN A 42 -7.44 2.02 -6.96
N ASP A 43 -6.36 2.77 -6.73
CA ASP A 43 -5.05 2.19 -6.42
C ASP A 43 -5.09 1.35 -5.15
N GLY A 44 -5.81 1.83 -4.12
CA GLY A 44 -6.05 1.07 -2.89
C GLY A 44 -6.81 -0.23 -3.15
N ILE A 45 -7.87 -0.21 -3.97
CA ILE A 45 -8.63 -1.42 -4.34
C ILE A 45 -7.72 -2.41 -5.08
N TRP A 46 -6.96 -1.94 -6.08
CA TRP A 46 -5.99 -2.77 -6.80
C TRP A 46 -4.99 -3.42 -5.85
N TYR A 47 -4.48 -2.66 -4.89
CA TYR A 47 -3.55 -3.14 -3.88
C TYR A 47 -4.17 -4.23 -2.99
N MET A 48 -5.43 -4.04 -2.56
CA MET A 48 -6.13 -5.03 -1.73
C MET A 48 -6.48 -6.31 -2.49
N GLN A 49 -6.85 -6.21 -3.77
CA GLN A 49 -7.14 -7.38 -4.61
C GLN A 49 -5.93 -8.29 -4.78
N ARG A 50 -4.73 -7.75 -4.67
CA ARG A 50 -3.46 -8.46 -4.80
C ARG A 50 -2.80 -8.80 -3.46
N TRP A 51 -3.41 -8.43 -2.34
CA TRP A 51 -2.84 -8.73 -1.03
C TRP A 51 -2.86 -10.25 -0.78
N PRO A 52 -1.72 -10.87 -0.43
CA PRO A 52 -1.66 -12.31 -0.15
C PRO A 52 -2.46 -12.65 1.12
N LEU A 53 -3.55 -13.41 0.96
CA LEU A 53 -4.47 -13.77 2.04
C LEU A 53 -3.94 -14.87 2.96
N GLU A 54 -2.91 -15.58 2.56
CA GLU A 54 -2.28 -16.64 3.36
C GLU A 54 -1.48 -16.10 4.55
N LEU A 55 -1.14 -14.81 4.54
CA LEU A 55 -0.39 -14.10 5.59
C LEU A 55 1.03 -14.62 5.86
N ILE A 56 1.46 -15.69 5.21
CA ILE A 56 2.83 -16.21 5.31
C ILE A 56 3.77 -15.25 4.59
N ASN A 57 4.83 -14.84 5.28
CA ASN A 57 5.89 -14.01 4.71
C ASN A 57 6.88 -14.89 3.93
N TRP A 58 6.48 -15.32 2.73
CA TRP A 58 7.30 -16.13 1.84
C TRP A 58 8.57 -15.40 1.39
N PRO A 59 9.68 -16.13 1.25
CA PRO A 59 10.91 -15.55 0.71
C PRO A 59 10.70 -15.23 -0.77
N GLN A 60 10.93 -13.97 -1.13
CA GLN A 60 10.84 -13.47 -2.48
C GLN A 60 12.18 -12.82 -2.86
N PHE A 61 12.70 -13.17 -4.04
CA PHE A 61 13.93 -12.63 -4.60
C PHE A 61 13.62 -12.00 -5.96
N ASN A 62 13.46 -10.69 -6.01
CA ASN A 62 13.14 -9.93 -7.22
C ASN A 62 14.34 -9.18 -7.80
N SER A 63 15.49 -9.15 -7.12
CA SER A 63 16.68 -8.44 -7.61
C SER A 63 17.23 -8.97 -8.94
N ASP A 64 17.00 -10.24 -9.23
CA ASP A 64 17.42 -10.89 -10.49
C ASP A 64 16.44 -10.65 -11.66
N ARG A 65 15.30 -9.98 -11.42
CA ARG A 65 14.30 -9.73 -12.47
C ARG A 65 14.77 -8.65 -13.44
N LEU A 66 14.83 -9.02 -14.72
CA LEU A 66 15.28 -8.14 -15.80
C LEU A 66 14.27 -7.06 -16.19
N ASP A 67 13.00 -7.24 -15.83
CA ASP A 67 11.93 -6.29 -16.14
C ASP A 67 11.83 -5.14 -15.12
N ILE A 68 12.50 -5.25 -13.97
CA ILE A 68 12.46 -4.24 -12.92
C ILE A 68 13.53 -3.18 -13.14
N GLN A 69 13.11 -1.92 -13.16
CA GLN A 69 14.04 -0.80 -13.16
C GLN A 69 14.54 -0.52 -11.73
N LEU A 70 15.86 -0.55 -11.56
CA LEU A 70 16.51 -0.41 -10.26
C LEU A 70 16.89 1.05 -9.97
N ASN A 71 16.56 1.49 -8.76
CA ASN A 71 17.14 2.65 -8.12
C ASN A 71 18.36 2.19 -7.30
N ILE A 72 19.56 2.48 -7.81
CA ILE A 72 20.81 2.11 -7.15
C ILE A 72 21.21 3.28 -6.23
N PRO A 73 21.27 3.07 -4.90
CA PRO A 73 21.66 4.13 -3.98
C PRO A 73 23.07 4.65 -4.30
N GLY A 74 23.26 5.97 -4.23
CA GLY A 74 24.57 6.59 -4.43
C GLY A 74 25.54 6.40 -3.26
N GLU A 75 25.07 5.79 -2.16
CA GLU A 75 25.85 5.50 -0.96
C GLU A 75 26.36 4.06 -0.96
N CYS A 76 27.59 3.85 -0.46
CA CYS A 76 28.14 2.51 -0.28
C CYS A 76 27.35 1.75 0.79
N GLY A 77 26.70 0.65 0.40
CA GLY A 77 25.99 -0.26 1.30
C GLY A 77 24.47 -0.22 1.21
N GLY A 78 23.91 0.68 0.39
CA GLY A 78 22.47 0.66 0.10
C GLY A 78 22.11 -0.51 -0.81
N SER A 79 21.08 -1.29 -0.44
CA SER A 79 20.53 -2.33 -1.30
C SER A 79 19.81 -1.71 -2.51
N PRO A 80 19.93 -2.30 -3.72
CA PRO A 80 19.12 -1.89 -4.86
C PRO A 80 17.63 -1.94 -4.51
N GLN A 81 16.90 -0.91 -4.94
CA GLN A 81 15.46 -0.80 -4.76
C GLN A 81 14.77 -0.73 -6.11
N SER A 82 13.50 -1.11 -6.18
CA SER A 82 12.70 -0.85 -7.37
C SER A 82 12.41 0.66 -7.51
N LEU A 83 12.32 1.16 -8.75
CA LEU A 83 11.85 2.54 -8.99
C LEU A 83 10.35 2.69 -8.77
N GLN A 84 9.60 1.64 -9.06
CA GLN A 84 8.14 1.53 -8.95
C GLN A 84 7.78 0.44 -7.96
N MET A 85 6.66 0.59 -7.27
CA MET A 85 6.20 -0.40 -6.31
C MET A 85 5.84 -1.69 -7.04
N LEU A 86 6.39 -2.82 -6.60
CA LEU A 86 5.95 -4.12 -7.09
C LEU A 86 4.54 -4.44 -6.58
N PRO A 87 3.75 -5.19 -7.36
CA PRO A 87 2.46 -5.69 -6.92
C PRO A 87 2.56 -6.43 -5.57
N PRO A 88 1.58 -6.29 -4.65
CA PRO A 88 1.63 -6.92 -3.33
C PRO A 88 1.78 -8.45 -3.36
N ASP A 89 1.30 -9.09 -4.43
CA ASP A 89 1.41 -10.53 -4.69
C ASP A 89 2.77 -10.97 -5.27
N GLU A 90 3.64 -10.02 -5.65
CA GLU A 90 4.96 -10.28 -6.23
C GLU A 90 6.12 -9.92 -5.26
N ARG A 91 5.80 -9.62 -4.00
CA ARG A 91 6.77 -9.25 -2.97
C ARG A 91 6.43 -9.85 -1.62
N SER A 92 7.39 -9.81 -0.71
CA SER A 92 7.15 -10.15 0.69
C SER A 92 6.08 -9.21 1.30
N ILE A 93 5.37 -9.72 2.30
CA ILE A 93 4.33 -8.93 2.97
C ILE A 93 5.00 -7.81 3.75
N LYS A 94 4.81 -6.59 3.26
CA LYS A 94 5.21 -5.36 3.94
C LYS A 94 3.97 -4.58 4.35
N LYS A 95 3.87 -4.29 5.64
CA LYS A 95 2.81 -3.49 6.26
C LYS A 95 3.38 -2.19 6.82
N TRP A 96 2.54 -1.20 7.10
CA TRP A 96 2.95 0.01 7.79
C TRP A 96 4.22 0.63 7.16
N ASN A 97 5.24 0.92 7.97
CA ASN A 97 6.44 1.67 7.64
C ASN A 97 7.54 0.85 6.95
N TYR A 98 7.23 -0.34 6.44
CA TYR A 98 8.20 -1.15 5.72
C TYR A 98 8.42 -0.65 4.30
N GLY A 99 9.64 -0.82 3.78
CA GLY A 99 10.02 -0.37 2.43
C GLY A 99 9.33 -1.18 1.34
N VAL A 100 8.30 -0.61 0.70
CA VAL A 100 7.59 -1.23 -0.43
C VAL A 100 8.43 -1.32 -1.72
N TYR A 101 9.65 -0.77 -1.70
CA TYR A 101 10.61 -0.78 -2.81
C TYR A 101 11.70 -1.84 -2.68
N GLU A 102 11.77 -2.51 -1.52
CA GLU A 102 12.70 -3.61 -1.30
C GLU A 102 12.36 -4.76 -2.25
N LEU A 103 13.40 -5.32 -2.89
CA LEU A 103 13.26 -6.36 -3.90
C LEU A 103 13.25 -7.75 -3.28
N ASP A 104 14.15 -7.94 -2.30
CA ASP A 104 14.44 -9.23 -1.71
C ASP A 104 14.14 -9.19 -0.22
N ASP A 105 13.25 -10.06 0.24
CA ASP A 105 12.89 -10.19 1.64
C ASP A 105 12.06 -11.47 1.88
N GLY A 106 11.76 -11.77 3.13
CA GLY A 106 10.94 -12.89 3.55
C GLY A 106 11.77 -14.09 3.95
N SER A 107 11.19 -14.94 4.80
CA SER A 107 11.89 -16.12 5.33
C SER A 107 11.07 -17.40 5.26
N GLY A 108 9.75 -17.32 5.04
CA GLY A 108 8.83 -18.46 5.06
C GLY A 108 8.53 -19.00 6.46
N PHE A 109 9.16 -18.46 7.51
CA PHE A 109 8.99 -18.91 8.90
C PHE A 109 8.22 -17.92 9.77
N ARG A 110 7.57 -16.94 9.14
CA ARG A 110 6.81 -15.89 9.82
C ARG A 110 5.45 -15.74 9.16
N GLU A 111 4.46 -15.48 9.99
CA GLU A 111 3.10 -15.14 9.60
C GLU A 111 2.84 -13.70 10.04
N GLU A 112 2.19 -12.93 9.18
CA GLU A 112 1.79 -11.56 9.45
C GLU A 112 0.37 -11.50 10.00
N ASP A 113 0.05 -10.47 10.78
CA ASP A 113 -1.31 -10.28 11.26
C ASP A 113 -2.23 -9.75 10.14
N PRO A 114 -3.53 -10.11 10.14
CA PRO A 114 -4.46 -9.71 9.10
C PRO A 114 -4.92 -8.25 9.21
N THR A 115 -4.46 -7.49 10.21
CA THR A 115 -5.05 -6.18 10.56
C THR A 115 -4.97 -5.20 9.41
N ALA A 116 -3.84 -5.14 8.70
CA ALA A 116 -3.66 -4.22 7.57
C ALA A 116 -4.67 -4.48 6.45
N TYR A 117 -4.92 -5.75 6.14
CA TYR A 117 -5.93 -6.14 5.16
C TYR A 117 -7.34 -5.86 5.68
N LEU A 118 -7.66 -6.31 6.90
CA LEU A 118 -9.02 -6.22 7.46
C LEU A 118 -9.48 -4.77 7.65
N ILE A 119 -8.64 -3.89 8.21
CA ILE A 119 -9.02 -2.49 8.44
C ILE A 119 -9.32 -1.79 7.11
N SER A 120 -8.55 -2.13 6.07
CA SER A 120 -8.73 -1.57 4.75
C SER A 120 -9.98 -2.11 4.08
N TYR A 121 -10.14 -3.43 4.06
CA TYR A 121 -11.31 -4.08 3.50
C TYR A 121 -12.60 -3.57 4.13
N TRP A 122 -12.70 -3.56 5.45
CA TRP A 122 -13.89 -3.07 6.15
C TRP A 122 -14.11 -1.58 5.94
N GLY A 123 -13.05 -0.78 5.87
CA GLY A 123 -13.16 0.62 5.48
C GLY A 123 -13.74 0.77 4.07
N MET A 124 -13.25 0.01 3.07
CA MET A 124 -13.79 0.03 1.69
C MET A 124 -15.24 -0.37 1.62
N ARG A 125 -15.63 -1.39 2.40
CA ARG A 125 -17.04 -1.78 2.55
C ARG A 125 -17.88 -0.67 3.16
N TYR A 126 -17.42 -0.08 4.25
CA TYR A 126 -18.14 0.98 4.96
C TYR A 126 -18.39 2.21 4.08
N PHE A 127 -17.37 2.62 3.32
CA PHE A 127 -17.44 3.76 2.42
C PHE A 127 -18.03 3.45 1.03
N LYS A 128 -18.51 2.22 0.82
CA LYS A 128 -19.12 1.76 -0.45
C LYS A 128 -18.22 1.95 -1.66
N LEU A 129 -16.93 1.66 -1.49
CA LEU A 129 -15.95 1.68 -2.58
C LEU A 129 -15.85 0.36 -3.34
N LEU A 130 -16.25 -0.73 -2.70
CA LEU A 130 -16.38 -2.03 -3.35
C LEU A 130 -17.76 -2.08 -4.00
N GLY A 131 -17.83 -2.47 -5.27
CA GLY A 131 -19.11 -2.70 -5.96
C GLY A 131 -20.00 -3.67 -5.19
N GLU A 132 -21.31 -3.64 -5.47
CA GLU A 132 -22.29 -4.56 -4.87
C GLU A 132 -22.05 -6.02 -5.27
#